data_AF-A0A2S9VEQ0-F1
#
_entry.id   AF-A0A2S9VEQ0-F1
#
_cell.length_a   1.000
_cell.length_b   1.000
_cell.length_c   1.000
_cell.angle_alpha   90.00
_cell.angle_beta   90.00
_cell.angle_gamma   90.00
#
_symmetry.space_group_name_H-M   'P 1'
#
loop_
_entity.id
_entity.type
_entity.pdbx_description
1 polymer ?
#
loop_
_entity_poly.entity_id
_entity_poly.type
_entity_poly.pdbx_seq_one_letter_code
_entity_poly.pdbx_strand_id
1 'polypeptide(L)'
;MLHAVVMKATDLISLAVKICRAKDKARRNELANTCPHHLRNLLRSTVSMVRTSQQRKEAMNRNKKRPADYHHTYKFAPLPESLKTKPKTVLPSVALQHCQDLKNALRGSNV
;
A
#
# COMPACT_ATOMS: atom_id res chain seq x y z
N MET A 1 -46.19 22.90 12.52
CA MET A 1 -45.10 22.68 13.50
C MET A 1 -44.09 21.72 12.88
N LEU A 2 -42.93 22.22 12.42
CA LEU A 2 -41.87 21.35 11.90
C LEU A 2 -41.14 20.73 13.09
N HIS A 3 -41.44 19.47 13.41
CA HIS A 3 -40.59 18.67 14.27
C HIS A 3 -39.22 18.59 13.60
N ALA A 4 -38.25 19.35 14.10
CA ALA A 4 -36.86 19.18 13.71
C ALA A 4 -36.46 17.76 14.12
N VAL A 5 -36.32 16.86 13.15
CA VAL A 5 -35.78 15.53 13.39
C VAL A 5 -34.34 15.73 13.87
N VAL A 6 -34.15 15.62 15.19
CA VAL A 6 -32.84 15.74 15.82
C VAL A 6 -32.07 14.46 15.55
N MET A 7 -31.20 14.49 14.54
CA MET A 7 -30.30 13.40 14.24
C MET A 7 -29.08 13.49 15.17
N LYS A 8 -28.82 12.45 15.97
CA LYS A 8 -27.62 12.42 16.82
C LYS A 8 -26.37 12.21 15.95
N ALA A 9 -25.21 12.64 16.45
CA ALA A 9 -23.94 12.47 15.75
C ALA A 9 -23.66 10.98 15.41
N THR A 10 -24.02 10.06 16.31
CA THR A 10 -23.92 8.61 16.10
C THR A 10 -24.77 8.12 14.93
N ASP A 11 -25.97 8.69 14.77
CA ASP A 11 -26.91 8.30 13.72
C ASP A 11 -26.40 8.76 12.36
N LEU A 12 -25.79 9.94 12.31
CA LEU A 12 -25.17 10.48 11.10
C LEU A 12 -23.98 9.63 10.65
N ILE A 13 -23.14 9.19 11.59
CA ILE A 13 -22.02 8.27 11.30
C ILE A 13 -22.56 6.91 10.84
N SER A 14 -23.56 6.36 11.52
CA SER A 14 -24.21 5.10 11.14
C SER A 14 -24.79 5.17 9.73
N LEU A 15 -25.45 6.28 9.39
CA LEU A 15 -25.98 6.53 8.06
C LEU A 15 -24.87 6.61 7.00
N ALA A 16 -23.78 7.33 7.29
CA ALA A 16 -22.63 7.40 6.40
C ALA A 16 -22.02 6.02 6.12
N VAL A 17 -21.91 5.17 7.13
CA VAL A 17 -21.43 3.78 6.98
C VAL A 17 -22.40 2.95 6.13
N LYS A 18 -23.72 3.06 6.36
CA LYS A 18 -24.74 2.38 5.55
C LYS A 18 -24.66 2.81 4.08
N ILE A 19 -24.49 4.11 3.80
CA ILE A 19 -24.30 4.65 2.45
C ILE A 19 -23.03 4.07 1.80
N CYS A 20 -21.92 3.99 2.54
CA CYS A 20 -20.66 3.45 2.00
C CYS A 20 -20.75 1.94 1.70
N ARG A 21 -21.55 1.18 2.45
CA ARG A 21 -21.75 -0.26 2.24
C ARG A 21 -22.76 -0.59 1.15
N ALA A 22 -23.65 0.34 0.79
CA ALA A 22 -24.65 0.12 -0.24
C ALA A 22 -24.00 0.04 -1.63
N LYS A 23 -24.18 -1.10 -2.31
CA LYS A 23 -23.67 -1.35 -3.66
C LYS A 23 -24.40 -0.52 -4.72
N ASP A 24 -25.72 -0.40 -4.59
CA ASP A 24 -26.60 0.30 -5.53
C ASP A 24 -26.59 1.82 -5.34
N LYS A 25 -26.61 2.57 -6.44
CA LYS A 25 -26.77 4.03 -6.48
C LYS A 25 -28.16 4.47 -5.99
N ALA A 26 -29.24 3.77 -6.36
CA ALA A 26 -30.60 4.11 -5.94
C ALA A 26 -30.72 4.06 -4.41
N ARG A 27 -30.29 2.96 -3.82
CA ARG A 27 -30.25 2.77 -2.36
C ARG A 27 -29.38 3.80 -1.64
N ARG A 28 -28.26 4.22 -2.23
CA ARG A 28 -27.42 5.30 -1.65
C ARG A 28 -28.16 6.64 -1.63
N ASN A 29 -28.91 6.95 -2.68
CA ASN A 29 -29.68 8.19 -2.77
C ASN A 29 -30.85 8.18 -1.77
N GLU A 30 -31.58 7.07 -1.66
CA GLU A 30 -32.63 6.89 -0.66
C GLU A 30 -32.11 7.13 0.76
N LEU A 31 -30.98 6.50 1.12
CA LEU A 31 -30.34 6.69 2.42
C LEU A 31 -29.84 8.13 2.63
N ALA A 32 -29.33 8.79 1.58
CA ALA A 32 -28.93 10.19 1.70
C ALA A 32 -30.12 11.13 1.92
N ASN A 33 -31.30 10.78 1.38
CA ASN A 33 -32.53 11.56 1.51
C ASN A 33 -33.16 11.46 2.90
N THR A 34 -32.84 10.44 3.71
CA THR A 34 -33.28 10.38 5.12
C THR A 34 -32.56 11.38 6.02
N CYS A 35 -31.47 12.00 5.54
CA CYS A 35 -30.72 12.99 6.31
C CYS A 35 -31.37 14.37 6.24
N PRO A 36 -31.58 15.05 7.39
CA PRO A 36 -32.07 16.42 7.44
C PRO A 36 -31.24 17.36 6.56
N HIS A 37 -31.91 18.29 5.87
CA HIS A 37 -31.26 19.20 4.91
C HIS A 37 -30.06 19.95 5.49
N HIS A 38 -30.19 20.44 6.73
CA HIS A 38 -29.14 21.18 7.43
C HIS A 38 -27.89 20.33 7.76
N LEU A 39 -28.00 18.99 7.75
CA LEU A 39 -26.89 18.06 8.01
C LEU A 39 -26.30 17.45 6.73
N ARG A 40 -26.83 17.76 5.54
CA ARG A 40 -26.36 17.14 4.28
C ARG A 40 -24.89 17.42 3.95
N ASN A 41 -24.40 18.61 4.29
CA ASN A 41 -22.98 18.95 4.12
C ASN A 41 -22.11 18.10 5.05
N LEU A 42 -22.53 17.95 6.31
CA LEU A 42 -21.83 17.13 7.28
C LEU A 42 -21.86 15.66 6.88
N LEU A 43 -23.01 15.13 6.45
CA LEU A 43 -23.13 13.77 5.91
C LEU A 43 -22.16 13.53 4.74
N ARG A 44 -22.07 14.47 3.78
CA ARG A 44 -21.13 14.37 2.66
C ARG A 44 -19.68 14.27 3.14
N SER A 45 -19.31 15.09 4.11
CA SER A 45 -17.99 15.04 4.74
C SER A 45 -17.74 13.70 5.43
N THR A 46 -18.69 13.22 6.24
CA THR A 46 -18.58 11.93 6.94
C THR A 46 -18.49 10.75 5.97
N VAL A 47 -19.26 10.75 4.87
CA VAL A 47 -19.17 9.72 3.81
C VAL A 47 -17.79 9.71 3.16
N SER A 48 -17.23 10.90 2.87
CA SER A 48 -15.88 11.02 2.31
C SER A 48 -14.82 10.46 3.26
N MET A 49 -14.91 10.80 4.56
CA MET A 49 -14.02 10.28 5.59
C MET A 49 -14.09 8.75 5.69
N VAL A 50 -15.29 8.17 5.73
CA VAL A 50 -15.48 6.72 5.82
C VAL A 50 -14.87 6.01 4.61
N ARG A 51 -15.11 6.51 3.39
CA ARG A 51 -14.51 5.95 2.17
C ARG A 51 -13.00 6.02 2.19
N THR A 52 -12.44 7.17 2.59
CA THR A 52 -10.98 7.38 2.66
C THR A 52 -10.35 6.41 3.67
N SER A 53 -10.98 6.21 4.83
CA SER A 53 -10.53 5.24 5.83
C SER A 53 -10.54 3.81 5.31
N GLN A 54 -11.61 3.41 4.60
CA GLN A 54 -11.71 2.09 3.96
C GLN A 54 -10.60 1.89 2.92
N GLN A 55 -10.41 2.85 2.02
CA GLN A 55 -9.36 2.81 0.99
C GLN A 55 -7.96 2.73 1.60
N ARG A 56 -7.68 3.50 2.66
CA ARG A 56 -6.40 3.44 3.39
C ARG A 56 -6.17 2.06 4.01
N LYS A 57 -7.19 1.47 4.63
CA LYS A 57 -7.11 0.12 5.21
C LYS A 57 -6.84 -0.94 4.13
N GLU A 58 -7.53 -0.85 2.99
CA GLU A 58 -7.30 -1.75 1.86
C GLU A 58 -5.90 -1.59 1.26
N ALA A 59 -5.42 -0.35 1.08
CA ALA A 59 -4.08 -0.07 0.60
C ALA A 59 -3.00 -0.62 1.54
N MET A 60 -3.18 -0.45 2.86
CA MET A 60 -2.30 -1.03 3.87
C MET A 60 -2.28 -2.56 3.80
N ASN A 61 -3.44 -3.21 3.62
CA ASN A 61 -3.51 -4.66 3.47
C ASN A 61 -2.85 -5.16 2.18
N ARG A 62 -2.96 -4.41 1.07
CA ARG A 62 -2.24 -4.72 -0.17
C ARG A 62 -0.72 -4.58 0.00
N ASN A 63 -0.28 -3.51 0.68
CA ASN A 63 1.14 -3.31 0.96
C ASN A 63 1.72 -4.35 1.93
N LYS A 64 0.93 -4.88 2.87
CA LYS A 64 1.33 -6.01 3.72
C LYS A 64 1.41 -7.35 2.98
N LYS A 65 0.67 -7.52 1.88
CA LYS A 65 0.76 -8.71 1.02
C LYS A 65 1.93 -8.66 0.03
N ARG A 66 2.36 -7.46 -0.39
CA ARG A 66 3.51 -7.25 -1.28
C ARG A 66 4.89 -7.79 -0.78
N PRO A 67 5.26 -7.80 0.51
CA PRO A 67 6.57 -8.32 0.91
C PRO A 67 6.75 -9.83 0.68
N ALA A 68 5.68 -10.60 0.40
CA ALA A 68 5.81 -12.00 -0.01
C ALA A 68 6.14 -12.19 -1.50
N ASP A 69 5.86 -11.18 -2.36
CA ASP A 69 6.13 -11.26 -3.80
C ASP A 69 7.56 -10.80 -4.16
N TYR A 70 8.34 -10.33 -3.18
CA TYR A 70 9.79 -10.13 -3.32
C TYR A 70 10.55 -11.40 -2.91
N HIS A 71 10.15 -12.55 -3.44
CA HIS A 71 11.13 -13.62 -3.62
C HIS A 71 12.12 -13.12 -4.68
N HIS A 72 13.25 -12.58 -4.23
CA HIS A 72 14.38 -12.32 -5.10
C HIS A 72 14.80 -13.64 -5.75
N THR A 73 14.27 -13.95 -6.93
CA THR A 73 14.78 -15.02 -7.77
C THR A 73 16.07 -14.51 -8.42
N TYR A 74 17.13 -14.40 -7.64
CA TYR A 74 18.46 -14.23 -8.21
C TYR A 74 18.81 -15.53 -8.92
N LYS A 75 18.77 -15.51 -10.25
CA LYS A 75 19.43 -16.53 -11.05
C LYS A 75 20.92 -16.25 -10.96
N PHE A 76 21.66 -17.12 -10.28
CA PHE A 76 23.11 -17.03 -10.29
C PHE A 76 23.59 -17.16 -11.74
N ALA A 77 24.30 -16.15 -12.21
CA ALA A 77 24.99 -16.26 -13.49
C ALA A 77 25.96 -17.45 -13.43
N PRO A 78 26.12 -18.22 -14.52
CA PRO A 78 27.08 -19.30 -14.55
C PRO A 78 28.47 -18.75 -14.22
N LEU A 79 29.23 -19.53 -13.45
CA LEU A 79 30.58 -19.16 -13.04
C LEU A 79 31.42 -18.86 -14.30
N PRO A 80 32.16 -17.73 -14.36
CA PRO A 80 33.01 -17.40 -15.49
C PRO A 80 33.97 -18.55 -15.85
N GLU A 81 34.22 -18.79 -17.15
CA GLU A 81 35.07 -19.90 -17.62
C GLU A 81 36.45 -19.92 -16.95
N SER A 82 37.02 -18.74 -16.69
CA SER A 82 38.31 -18.55 -16.01
C SER A 82 38.34 -19.05 -14.55
N LEU A 83 37.18 -19.24 -13.93
CA LEU A 83 37.02 -19.71 -12.56
C LEU A 83 36.53 -21.16 -12.47
N LYS A 84 36.04 -21.74 -13.57
CA LYS A 84 35.57 -23.14 -13.59
C LYS A 84 36.69 -24.16 -13.42
N THR A 85 37.90 -23.82 -13.87
CA THR A 85 39.09 -24.68 -13.79
C THR A 85 39.86 -24.53 -12.47
N LYS A 86 39.49 -23.57 -11.62
CA LYS A 86 40.17 -23.31 -10.36
C LYS A 86 39.67 -24.25 -9.25
N PRO A 87 40.56 -24.68 -8.32
CA PRO A 87 40.14 -25.46 -7.17
C PRO A 87 39.13 -24.67 -6.33
N LYS A 88 38.09 -25.35 -5.82
CA LYS A 88 37.04 -24.71 -4.99
C LYS A 88 37.61 -24.00 -3.76
N THR A 89 38.76 -24.44 -3.24
CA THR A 89 39.48 -23.83 -2.12
C THR A 89 40.07 -22.46 -2.44
N VAL A 90 40.29 -22.14 -3.72
CA VAL A 90 40.89 -20.88 -4.18
C VAL A 90 39.83 -19.83 -4.51
N LEU A 91 38.57 -20.25 -4.74
CA LEU A 91 37.46 -19.36 -5.08
C LEU A 91 37.20 -18.24 -4.04
N PRO A 92 37.28 -18.48 -2.71
CA PRO A 92 37.09 -17.43 -1.71
C PRO A 92 38.16 -16.33 -1.81
N SER A 93 39.42 -16.71 -2.01
CA SER A 93 40.53 -15.76 -2.15
C SER A 93 40.39 -14.91 -3.41
N VAL A 94 39.95 -15.51 -4.52
CA VAL A 94 39.73 -14.80 -5.79
C VAL A 94 38.54 -13.83 -5.67
N ALA A 95 37.47 -14.23 -4.98
CA ALA A 95 36.34 -13.37 -4.72
C ALA A 95 36.72 -12.15 -3.86
N LEU A 96 37.49 -12.36 -2.79
CA LEU A 96 37.97 -11.28 -1.92
C LEU A 96 38.87 -10.29 -2.67
N GLN A 97 39.79 -10.78 -3.50
CA GLN A 97 40.63 -9.93 -4.33
C GLN A 97 39.79 -9.10 -5.31
N HIS A 98 38.82 -9.72 -5.99
CA HIS A 98 37.94 -9.03 -6.93
C HIS A 98 37.09 -7.94 -6.24
N CYS A 99 36.61 -8.19 -5.02
CA CYS A 99 35.92 -7.18 -4.22
C CYS A 99 36.84 -6.01 -3.85
N GLN A 100 38.11 -6.28 -3.55
CA GLN A 100 39.10 -5.24 -3.23
C GLN A 100 39.44 -4.41 -4.48
N ASP A 101 39.59 -5.04 -5.64
CA ASP A 101 39.86 -4.36 -6.91
C ASP A 101 38.68 -3.47 -7.33
N LEU A 102 37.44 -3.97 -7.19
CA LEU A 102 36.21 -3.18 -7.38
C LEU A 102 36.17 -1.97 -6.44
N LYS A 103 36.48 -2.17 -5.16
CA LYS A 103 36.52 -1.09 -4.17
C LYS A 103 37.56 -0.03 -4.54
N ASN A 104 38.73 -0.45 -5.03
CA ASN A 104 39.78 0.46 -5.46
C ASN A 104 39.41 1.22 -6.75
N ALA A 105 38.81 0.54 -7.73
CA ALA A 105 38.32 1.15 -8.97
C ALA A 105 37.25 2.21 -8.69
N LEU A 106 36.27 1.90 -7.83
CA LEU A 106 35.22 2.83 -7.42
C LEU A 106 35.76 4.03 -6.63
N ARG A 107 36.85 3.83 -5.88
CA ARG A 107 37.53 4.91 -5.15
C ARG A 107 38.35 5.82 -6.08
N GLY A 108 38.87 5.28 -7.17
CA GLY A 108 39.66 6.00 -8.17
C GLY A 108 38.84 6.79 -9.21
N SER A 109 37.52 6.63 -9.27
CA SER A 109 36.64 7.32 -10.22
C SER A 109 36.15 8.71 -9.76
N ASN A 110 36.75 9.28 -8.70
CA ASN A 110 36.48 10.65 -8.23
C ASN A 110 37.66 11.60 -8.54
N VAL A 111 38.09 11.64 -9.81
CA VAL A 111 38.91 12.72 -10.36
C VAL A 111 38.32 13.14 -11.71
#